data_AF-A0AAD0MMQ5-F1
#
_entry.id   AF-A0AAD0MMQ5-F1
#
_cell.length_a   1.000
_cell.length_b   1.000
_cell.length_c   1.000
_cell.angle_alpha   90.00
_cell.angle_beta   90.00
_cell.angle_gamma   90.00
#
_symmetry.space_group_name_H-M   'P 1'
#
loop_
_entity.id
_entity.type
_entity.pdbx_description
1 polymer ?
#
loop_
_entity_poly.entity_id
_entity_poly.type
_entity_poly.pdbx_seq_one_letter_code
_entity_poly.pdbx_strand_id
1 'polypeptide(L)'
;MIGIDKILNHVLPKGAKLLEYGQLNSKIPMRIKMTTSLYEHLEFQYHVYDDEEFPYELPWIDIEGYGYGWLWNTTDEENWHTVLAKNIFNELDSLADYEDRTLYFNYICQNQLCFHFITMADYRKDFIIKMSDEEMFPF
;
A
#
# COMPACT_ATOMS: atom_id res chain seq x y z
N MET A 1 -3.99 4.79 -24.35
CA MET A 1 -4.59 4.85 -23.00
C MET A 1 -4.74 3.42 -22.53
N ILE A 2 -3.92 2.98 -21.59
CA ILE A 2 -4.08 1.65 -21.00
C ILE A 2 -5.35 1.72 -20.15
N GLY A 3 -6.29 0.81 -20.40
CA GLY A 3 -7.58 0.82 -19.72
C GLY A 3 -7.38 0.55 -18.24
N ILE A 4 -8.00 1.36 -17.39
CA ILE A 4 -7.99 1.20 -15.92
C ILE A 4 -8.39 -0.21 -15.50
N ASP A 5 -9.22 -0.88 -16.29
CA ASP A 5 -9.65 -2.27 -16.11
C ASP A 5 -8.49 -3.27 -16.08
N LYS A 6 -7.42 -3.04 -16.87
CA LYS A 6 -6.23 -3.88 -16.81
C LYS A 6 -5.50 -3.71 -15.47
N ILE A 7 -5.35 -2.46 -15.02
CA ILE A 7 -4.72 -2.14 -13.73
C ILE A 7 -5.51 -2.80 -12.60
N LEU A 8 -6.83 -2.65 -12.59
CA LEU A 8 -7.70 -3.23 -11.57
C LEU A 8 -7.56 -4.75 -11.46
N ASN A 9 -7.43 -5.46 -12.59
CA ASN A 9 -7.25 -6.92 -12.58
C ASN A 9 -5.90 -7.39 -12.01
N HIS A 10 -4.88 -6.54 -12.03
CA HIS A 10 -3.55 -6.87 -11.51
C HIS A 10 -3.32 -6.36 -10.08
N VAL A 11 -4.04 -5.31 -9.69
CA VAL A 11 -3.90 -4.65 -8.39
C VAL A 11 -4.82 -5.28 -7.35
N LEU A 12 -6.06 -5.62 -7.73
CA LEU A 12 -7.02 -6.14 -6.77
C LEU A 12 -6.80 -7.64 -6.55
N PRO A 13 -6.57 -8.08 -5.29
CA PRO A 13 -6.55 -9.49 -4.96
C PRO A 13 -7.88 -10.15 -5.32
N LYS A 14 -7.84 -11.46 -5.59
CA LYS A 14 -9.05 -12.22 -5.92
C LYS A 14 -10.04 -12.16 -4.75
N GLY A 15 -11.27 -11.72 -5.03
CA GLY A 15 -12.31 -11.56 -4.01
C GLY A 15 -12.32 -10.20 -3.31
N ALA A 16 -11.43 -9.28 -3.70
CA ALA A 16 -11.48 -7.91 -3.23
C ALA A 16 -12.73 -7.19 -3.74
N LYS A 17 -13.33 -6.38 -2.86
CA LYS A 17 -14.41 -5.45 -3.18
C LYS A 17 -13.84 -4.04 -3.25
N LEU A 18 -13.72 -3.51 -4.47
CA LEU A 18 -13.32 -2.13 -4.70
C LEU A 18 -14.34 -1.16 -4.10
N LEU A 19 -13.87 -0.19 -3.31
CA LEU A 19 -14.67 0.88 -2.72
C LEU A 19 -14.57 2.15 -3.55
N GLU A 20 -13.34 2.53 -3.93
CA GLU A 20 -13.03 3.72 -4.73
C GLU A 20 -11.62 3.60 -5.32
N TYR A 21 -11.35 4.39 -6.35
CA TYR A 21 -10.02 4.55 -6.92
C TYR A 21 -9.92 5.91 -7.63
N GLY A 22 -8.70 6.34 -7.91
CA GLY A 22 -8.47 7.53 -8.72
C GLY A 22 -7.04 8.03 -8.64
N GLN A 23 -6.84 9.25 -9.10
CA GLN A 23 -5.60 9.97 -8.86
C GLN A 23 -5.51 10.35 -7.37
N LEU A 24 -4.31 10.27 -6.80
CA LEU A 24 -4.05 10.76 -5.46
C LEU A 24 -4.46 12.24 -5.36
N ASN A 25 -4.97 12.60 -4.18
CA ASN A 25 -5.14 13.98 -3.78
C ASN A 25 -4.95 14.06 -2.27
N SER A 26 -4.62 15.25 -1.77
CA SER A 26 -4.36 15.53 -0.35
C SER A 26 -5.41 15.03 0.65
N LYS A 27 -6.68 14.82 0.25
CA LYS A 27 -7.71 14.30 1.16
C LYS A 27 -7.52 12.83 1.50
N ILE A 28 -6.92 12.04 0.61
CA ILE A 28 -6.75 10.59 0.79
C ILE A 28 -5.74 10.30 1.91
N PRO A 29 -4.51 10.86 1.91
CA PRO A 29 -3.58 10.72 3.04
C PRO A 29 -4.18 11.15 4.38
N MET A 30 -4.86 12.30 4.43
CA MET A 30 -5.50 12.79 5.66
C MET A 30 -6.53 11.80 6.21
N ARG A 31 -7.41 11.28 5.35
CA ARG A 31 -8.42 10.30 5.76
C ARG A 31 -7.76 9.04 6.31
N ILE A 32 -6.69 8.55 5.70
CA ILE A 32 -5.98 7.36 6.15
C ILE A 32 -5.36 7.60 7.53
N LYS A 33 -4.71 8.74 7.75
CA LYS A 33 -4.15 9.12 9.07
C LYS A 33 -5.19 9.12 10.19
N MET A 34 -6.43 9.51 9.89
CA MET A 34 -7.55 9.44 10.84
C MET A 34 -8.12 8.03 11.02
N THR A 35 -8.00 7.19 10.00
CA THR A 35 -8.56 5.85 9.96
C THR A 35 -7.66 4.84 10.66
N THR A 36 -6.34 4.99 10.59
CA THR A 36 -5.37 4.07 11.22
C THR A 36 -5.55 3.93 12.73
N SER A 37 -6.04 4.97 13.42
CA SER A 37 -6.29 4.91 14.87
C SER A 37 -7.55 4.11 15.24
N LEU A 38 -8.34 3.67 14.27
CA LEU A 38 -9.58 2.93 14.48
C LEU A 38 -9.39 1.42 14.41
N TYR A 39 -8.21 0.93 14.03
CA TYR A 39 -7.94 -0.49 13.81
C TYR A 39 -6.83 -0.98 14.74
N GLU A 40 -6.99 -2.22 15.23
CA GLU A 40 -6.02 -2.86 16.13
C GLU A 40 -4.78 -3.38 15.40
N HIS A 41 -4.95 -3.81 14.15
CA HIS A 41 -3.88 -4.39 13.34
C HIS A 41 -3.59 -3.53 12.11
N LEU A 42 -2.30 -3.24 11.90
CA LEU A 42 -1.77 -2.45 10.78
C LEU A 42 -0.61 -3.19 10.11
N GLU A 43 -0.61 -3.21 8.79
CA GLU A 43 0.46 -3.77 7.95
C GLU A 43 0.70 -2.77 6.83
N PHE A 44 1.96 -2.55 6.49
CA PHE A 44 2.29 -1.88 5.24
C PHE A 44 3.26 -2.70 4.42
N GLN A 45 3.10 -2.65 3.11
CA GLN A 45 3.95 -3.34 2.15
C GLN A 45 4.51 -2.32 1.16
N TYR A 46 5.75 -2.54 0.74
CA TYR A 46 6.43 -1.70 -0.23
C TYR A 46 6.99 -2.59 -1.33
N HIS A 47 6.52 -2.41 -2.58
CA HIS A 47 7.04 -3.13 -3.73
C HIS A 47 7.72 -2.14 -4.68
N VAL A 48 8.93 -2.49 -5.11
CA VAL A 48 9.73 -1.71 -6.05
C VAL A 48 9.93 -2.55 -7.31
N TYR A 49 9.71 -1.89 -8.44
CA TYR A 49 9.76 -2.44 -9.79
C TYR A 49 10.90 -1.72 -10.53
N ASP A 50 11.61 -2.37 -11.45
CA ASP A 50 12.68 -1.75 -12.25
C ASP A 50 12.18 -1.14 -13.59
N ASP A 51 13.09 -0.57 -14.38
CA ASP A 51 12.80 0.15 -15.63
C ASP A 51 12.67 -0.73 -16.88
N GLU A 52 12.89 -2.05 -16.76
CA GLU A 52 12.68 -3.02 -17.83
C GLU A 52 11.20 -3.48 -17.94
N GLU A 53 10.32 -2.91 -17.11
CA GLU A 53 9.02 -3.49 -16.76
C GLU A 53 7.82 -2.72 -17.33
N PHE A 54 6.85 -3.46 -17.89
CA PHE A 54 5.51 -2.88 -18.12
C PHE A 54 4.84 -2.66 -16.76
N PRO A 55 4.40 -1.44 -16.42
CA PRO A 55 3.93 -1.09 -15.08
C PRO A 55 2.58 -1.70 -14.69
N TYR A 56 2.07 -2.63 -15.49
CA TYR A 56 0.78 -3.28 -15.31
C TYR A 56 0.88 -4.81 -15.33
N GLU A 57 2.08 -5.38 -15.48
CA GLU A 57 2.31 -6.82 -15.46
C GLU A 57 3.25 -7.15 -14.29
N LEU A 58 2.97 -8.24 -13.56
CA LEU A 58 3.87 -8.75 -12.52
C LEU A 58 4.91 -9.64 -13.21
N PRO A 59 6.20 -9.27 -13.27
CA PRO A 59 7.20 -10.21 -13.71
C PRO A 59 7.47 -11.27 -12.63
N TRP A 60 7.88 -12.45 -13.07
CA TRP A 60 8.62 -13.36 -12.21
C TRP A 60 9.97 -12.71 -11.92
N ILE A 61 10.19 -12.28 -10.68
CA ILE A 61 11.50 -11.81 -10.21
C ILE A 61 12.27 -13.01 -9.67
N ASP A 62 13.47 -13.23 -10.18
CA ASP A 62 14.48 -14.05 -9.53
C ASP A 62 15.07 -13.24 -8.38
N ILE A 63 14.54 -13.46 -7.17
CA ILE A 63 15.01 -12.81 -5.95
C ILE A 63 16.11 -13.69 -5.37
N GLU A 64 17.37 -13.32 -5.58
CA GLU A 64 18.49 -13.81 -4.77
C GLU A 64 18.43 -13.13 -3.38
N GLY A 65 17.53 -13.62 -2.53
CA GLY A 65 17.34 -13.12 -1.16
C GLY A 65 15.94 -13.41 -0.60
N TYR A 66 15.81 -14.44 0.25
CA TYR A 66 14.60 -14.63 1.07
C TYR A 66 14.36 -13.42 1.99
N GLY A 67 13.15 -12.86 2.03
CA GLY A 67 12.86 -11.81 3.01
C GLY A 67 11.39 -11.43 3.21
N TYR A 68 10.80 -11.93 4.30
CA TYR A 68 9.88 -11.12 5.12
C TYR A 68 10.71 -10.03 5.80
N GLY A 69 10.32 -8.76 5.64
CA GLY A 69 11.01 -7.63 6.27
C GLY A 69 10.54 -7.44 7.72
N TRP A 70 11.46 -7.50 8.68
CA TRP A 70 11.22 -7.12 10.06
C TRP A 70 11.75 -5.69 10.28
N LEU A 71 10.88 -4.75 10.64
CA LEU A 71 11.34 -3.44 11.10
C LEU A 71 11.86 -3.59 12.53
N TRP A 72 13.19 -3.53 12.69
CA TRP A 72 13.78 -3.49 14.03
C TRP A 72 13.41 -2.17 14.72
N ASN A 73 12.73 -2.26 15.86
CA ASN A 73 12.32 -1.11 16.64
C ASN A 73 12.86 -1.24 18.06
N THR A 74 13.41 -0.15 18.62
CA THR A 74 13.88 -0.10 20.02
C THR A 74 12.81 0.42 20.99
N THR A 75 11.60 0.69 20.50
CA THR A 75 10.48 1.14 21.33
C THR A 75 9.81 -0.08 21.98
N ASP A 76 9.34 0.07 23.21
CA ASP A 76 8.61 -0.98 23.92
C ASP A 76 7.46 -1.52 23.08
N GLU A 77 7.17 -2.82 23.22
CA GLU A 77 6.10 -3.50 22.50
C GLU A 77 4.77 -2.75 22.62
N GLU A 78 4.45 -2.21 23.79
CA GLU A 78 3.23 -1.41 24.00
C GLU A 78 3.07 -0.22 23.03
N ASN A 79 4.16 0.27 22.41
CA ASN A 79 4.18 1.40 21.48
C ASN A 79 4.40 1.01 20.00
N TRP A 80 4.40 -0.28 19.65
CA TRP A 80 4.66 -0.74 18.27
C TRP A 80 3.69 -0.10 17.26
N HIS A 81 2.41 0.03 17.65
CA HIS A 81 1.36 0.63 16.84
C HIS A 81 1.64 2.10 16.49
N THR A 82 2.18 2.87 17.44
CA THR A 82 2.53 4.29 17.23
C THR A 82 3.70 4.41 16.25
N VAL A 83 4.67 3.49 16.32
CA VAL A 83 5.80 3.49 15.38
C VAL A 83 5.36 3.11 13.99
N LEU A 84 4.51 2.09 13.82
CA LEU A 84 3.96 1.74 12.50
C LEU A 84 3.12 2.86 11.91
N ALA A 85 2.22 3.45 12.70
CA ALA A 85 1.42 4.59 12.27
C ALA A 85 2.31 5.76 11.82
N LYS A 86 3.38 6.07 12.55
CA LYS A 86 4.34 7.11 12.16
C LYS A 86 5.05 6.80 10.85
N ASN A 87 5.45 5.55 10.60
CA ASN A 87 6.04 5.16 9.32
C ASN A 87 5.04 5.30 8.17
N ILE A 88 3.80 4.83 8.37
CA ILE A 88 2.71 5.04 7.41
C ILE A 88 2.52 6.54 7.15
N PHE A 89 2.56 7.39 8.18
CA PHE A 89 2.33 8.82 8.04
C PHE A 89 3.45 9.50 7.24
N ASN A 90 4.70 9.11 7.48
CA ASN A 90 5.85 9.62 6.74
C ASN A 90 5.76 9.23 5.26
N GLU A 91 5.40 7.97 4.95
CA GLU A 91 5.20 7.54 3.56
C GLU A 91 4.03 8.26 2.90
N LEU A 92 2.91 8.42 3.61
CA LEU A 92 1.78 9.19 3.11
C LEU A 92 2.12 10.66 2.82
N ASP A 93 3.01 11.26 3.60
CA ASP A 93 3.51 12.62 3.35
C ASP A 93 4.45 12.67 2.15
N SER A 94 5.27 11.63 1.92
CA SER A 94 6.16 11.55 0.77
C SER A 94 5.40 11.42 -0.57
N LEU A 95 4.21 10.81 -0.55
CA LEU A 95 3.35 10.70 -1.73
C LEU A 95 2.89 12.06 -2.28
N ALA A 96 2.89 13.12 -1.46
CA ALA A 96 2.51 14.46 -1.91
C ALA A 96 3.44 15.00 -3.01
N ASP A 97 4.72 14.61 -2.99
CA ASP A 97 5.71 15.01 -3.99
C ASP A 97 5.45 14.35 -5.36
N TYR A 98 4.57 13.34 -5.41
CA TYR A 98 4.25 12.55 -6.60
C TYR A 98 2.74 12.51 -6.89
N GLU A 99 1.95 13.46 -6.37
CA GLU A 99 0.48 13.43 -6.43
C GLU A 99 -0.06 13.24 -7.87
N ASP A 100 0.56 13.88 -8.87
CA ASP A 100 0.18 13.81 -10.29
C ASP A 100 0.55 12.47 -10.96
N ARG A 101 1.35 11.64 -10.29
CA ARG A 101 1.87 10.35 -10.78
C ARG A 101 1.43 9.17 -9.91
N THR A 102 0.70 9.41 -8.83
CA THR A 102 0.24 8.36 -7.94
C THR A 102 -1.24 8.06 -8.15
N LEU A 103 -1.56 6.82 -8.56
CA LEU A 103 -2.90 6.27 -8.47
C LEU A 103 -3.14 5.69 -7.08
N TYR A 104 -4.38 5.73 -6.60
CA TYR A 104 -4.77 5.05 -5.38
C TYR A 104 -5.98 4.15 -5.63
N PHE A 105 -6.03 3.04 -4.91
CA PHE A 105 -7.13 2.10 -4.87
C PHE A 105 -7.47 1.82 -3.41
N ASN A 106 -8.75 1.87 -3.08
CA ASN A 106 -9.27 1.54 -1.76
C ASN A 106 -10.26 0.40 -1.91
N TYR A 107 -10.03 -0.71 -1.22
CA TYR A 107 -10.81 -1.93 -1.34
C TYR A 107 -10.85 -2.70 -0.03
N ILE A 108 -11.81 -3.60 0.08
CA ILE A 108 -11.88 -4.57 1.18
C ILE A 108 -11.50 -5.93 0.64
N CYS A 109 -10.59 -6.64 1.31
CA CYS A 109 -10.24 -8.02 0.99
C CYS A 109 -10.07 -8.82 2.28
N GLN A 110 -10.75 -9.96 2.42
CA GLN A 110 -10.68 -10.81 3.63
C GLN A 110 -10.86 -10.01 4.94
N ASN A 111 -11.89 -9.15 5.01
CA ASN A 111 -12.18 -8.23 6.12
C ASN A 111 -11.13 -7.14 6.40
N GLN A 112 -10.07 -7.04 5.60
CA GLN A 112 -9.06 -5.99 5.72
C GLN A 112 -9.43 -4.80 4.83
N LEU A 113 -9.35 -3.59 5.37
CA LEU A 113 -9.41 -2.35 4.61
C LEU A 113 -8.02 -2.06 4.03
N CYS A 114 -7.94 -1.96 2.71
CA CYS A 114 -6.68 -1.82 1.99
C CYS A 114 -6.64 -0.50 1.22
N PHE A 115 -5.55 0.25 1.39
CA PHE A 115 -5.18 1.37 0.54
C PHE A 115 -3.92 1.01 -0.24
N HIS A 116 -4.01 1.00 -1.56
CA HIS A 116 -2.91 0.64 -2.45
C HIS A 116 -2.58 1.84 -3.34
N PHE A 117 -1.38 2.37 -3.19
CA PHE A 117 -0.84 3.46 -3.98
C PHE A 117 0.13 2.92 -5.01
N ILE A 118 0.01 3.41 -6.25
CA ILE A 118 0.91 3.07 -7.35
C ILE A 118 1.49 4.37 -7.88
N THR A 119 2.76 4.60 -7.59
CA THR A 119 3.49 5.79 -8.01
C THR A 119 4.30 5.49 -9.27
N MET A 120 4.04 6.26 -10.32
CA MET A 120 4.64 6.15 -11.65
C MET A 120 5.70 7.25 -11.85
N ALA A 121 6.85 7.10 -11.19
CA ALA A 121 7.97 8.04 -11.29
C ALA A 121 9.05 7.51 -12.26
N ASP A 122 10.33 7.56 -11.88
CA ASP A 122 11.44 6.95 -12.65
C ASP A 122 11.27 5.44 -12.79
N TYR A 123 10.62 4.81 -11.81
CA TYR A 123 10.19 3.41 -11.80
C TYR A 123 8.90 3.27 -10.98
N ARG A 124 8.19 2.14 -11.14
CA ARG A 124 6.93 1.90 -10.40
C ARG A 124 7.24 1.58 -8.94
N LYS A 125 6.45 2.17 -8.06
CA LYS A 125 6.48 1.88 -6.62
C LYS A 125 5.07 1.65 -6.12
N ASP A 126 4.88 0.55 -5.41
CA ASP A 126 3.64 0.25 -4.74
C ASP A 126 3.80 0.41 -3.24
N PHE A 127 2.89 1.17 -2.63
CA PHE A 127 2.77 1.26 -1.19
C PHE A 127 1.36 0.81 -0.79
N ILE A 128 1.28 -0.25 0.01
CA ILE A 128 0.01 -0.87 0.39
C ILE A 128 -0.12 -0.75 1.91
N ILE A 129 -1.25 -0.24 2.38
CA ILE A 129 -1.60 -0.21 3.80
C ILE A 129 -2.81 -1.10 3.99
N LYS A 130 -2.73 -2.04 4.94
CA LYS A 130 -3.83 -2.90 5.35
C LYS A 130 -4.19 -2.62 6.80
N MET A 131 -5.48 -2.60 7.08
CA MET A 131 -6.01 -2.34 8.43
C MET A 131 -7.12 -3.35 8.73
N SER A 132 -7.14 -3.85 9.97
CA SER A 132 -8.09 -4.87 10.40
C SER A 132 -8.30 -4.81 11.91
N ASP A 133 -9.51 -5.15 12.34
CA ASP A 133 -9.83 -5.42 13.75
C ASP A 133 -9.55 -6.89 14.14
N GLU A 134 -9.18 -7.70 13.15
CA GLU A 134 -8.80 -9.11 13.30
C GLU A 134 -7.32 -9.29 12.90
N GLU A 135 -6.66 -10.32 13.45
CA GLU A 135 -5.29 -10.68 13.08
C GLU A 135 -5.18 -10.90 11.56
N MET A 136 -4.16 -10.31 10.95
CA MET A 136 -3.99 -10.31 9.50
C MET A 136 -3.15 -11.48 9.01
N PHE A 137 -3.64 -12.14 7.97
CA PHE A 137 -2.91 -13.18 7.25
C PHE A 137 -2.50 -12.68 5.86
N PRO A 138 -1.34 -13.12 5.32
CA PRO A 138 -0.95 -12.82 3.95
C PRO A 138 -1.98 -13.34 2.94
N PHE A 139 -2.23 -12.57 1.87
CA PHE A 139 -3.06 -12.97 0.73
C PHE A 139 -2.23 -13.28 -0.51
#